data_AF-A0A920UI69-F1
#
_entry.id   AF-A0A920UI69-F1
#
_cell.length_a   1.000
_cell.length_b   1.000
_cell.length_c   1.000
_cell.angle_alpha   90.00
_cell.angle_beta   90.00
_cell.angle_gamma   90.00
#
_symmetry.space_group_name_H-M   'P 1'
#
loop_
_entity.id
_entity.type
_entity.pdbx_description
1 polymer ?
#
loop_
_entity_poly.entity_id
_entity_poly.type
_entity_poly.pdbx_seq_one_letter_code
_entity_poly.pdbx_strand_id
1 'polypeptide(L)'
;MKHWITGGGVSKFHLIFARVYENNEPQGIAGFIALKGAKGLKTGKREPAMGLRGIPETQIIFKGFGNFGRNGLNSPEGLQRGFAGLMKPTRPESRAELWRWELLPEHMNLL
;
A
#
# COMPACT_ATOMS: atom_id res chain seq x y z
N MET A 1 5.10 -12.52 8.23
CA MET A 1 5.53 -11.43 9.13
C MET A 1 6.44 -10.50 8.35
N LYS A 2 6.40 -9.19 8.59
CA LYS A 2 7.31 -8.19 8.00
C LYS A 2 8.02 -7.44 9.13
N HIS A 3 9.27 -7.06 8.92
CA HIS A 3 10.10 -6.32 9.87
C HIS A 3 10.39 -4.90 9.36
N TRP A 4 10.87 -4.02 10.25
CA TRP A 4 11.28 -2.66 9.91
C TRP A 4 10.20 -1.88 9.18
N ILE A 5 8.96 -2.01 9.67
CA ILE A 5 7.84 -1.23 9.16
C ILE A 5 7.82 0.12 9.87
N THR A 6 8.26 1.13 9.14
CA THR A 6 8.25 2.53 9.55
C THR A 6 6.84 2.99 9.87
N GLY A 7 6.68 3.55 11.07
CA GLY A 7 5.39 4.01 11.57
C GLY A 7 4.48 2.89 12.07
N GLY A 8 4.98 1.66 12.22
CA GLY A 8 4.12 0.58 12.69
C GLY A 8 3.61 0.83 14.12
N GLY A 9 2.32 0.60 14.32
CA GLY A 9 1.58 0.97 15.53
C GLY A 9 0.93 2.35 15.47
N VAL A 10 1.45 3.29 14.67
CA VAL A 10 0.86 4.63 14.47
C VAL A 10 0.18 4.78 13.11
N SER A 11 0.69 4.15 12.06
CA SER A 11 0.13 4.17 10.70
C SER A 11 -1.31 3.66 10.68
N LYS A 12 -2.20 4.43 10.05
CA LYS A 12 -3.62 4.07 9.85
C LYS A 12 -3.85 3.21 8.60
N PHE A 13 -2.94 3.29 7.65
CA PHE A 13 -3.02 2.66 6.34
C PHE A 13 -1.76 1.84 6.09
N HIS A 14 -1.92 0.64 5.53
CA HIS A 14 -0.84 -0.27 5.19
C HIS A 14 -1.03 -0.78 3.77
N LEU A 15 -0.02 -0.55 2.92
CA LEU A 15 0.13 -1.21 1.63
C LEU A 15 1.03 -2.43 1.81
N ILE A 16 0.51 -3.61 1.53
CA ILE A 16 1.15 -4.88 1.85
C ILE A 16 1.39 -5.65 0.56
N PHE A 17 2.64 -6.01 0.29
CA PHE A 17 2.97 -6.91 -0.81
C PHE A 17 3.14 -8.35 -0.31
N ALA A 18 2.35 -9.26 -0.89
CA ALA A 18 2.38 -10.68 -0.57
C ALA A 18 2.29 -11.54 -1.84
N ARG A 19 2.91 -12.73 -1.79
CA ARG A 19 2.78 -13.73 -2.85
C ARG A 19 1.38 -14.34 -2.77
N VAL A 20 0.72 -14.41 -3.92
CA VAL A 20 -0.62 -14.99 -4.05
C VAL A 20 -0.50 -16.41 -4.57
N TYR A 21 -1.31 -17.30 -4.01
CA TYR A 21 -1.42 -18.69 -4.42
C TYR A 21 -2.87 -19.01 -4.74
N GLU A 22 -3.11 -19.72 -5.82
CA GLU A 22 -4.42 -20.25 -6.22
C GLU A 22 -4.26 -21.73 -6.54
N ASN A 23 -5.04 -22.59 -5.90
CA ASN A 23 -4.90 -24.06 -6.02
C ASN A 23 -3.46 -24.56 -5.77
N ASN A 24 -2.76 -23.97 -4.79
CA ASN A 24 -1.34 -24.19 -4.48
C ASN A 24 -0.33 -23.74 -5.57
N GLU A 25 -0.79 -23.14 -6.66
CA GLU A 25 0.08 -22.60 -7.70
C GLU A 25 0.37 -21.10 -7.46
N PRO A 26 1.64 -20.67 -7.54
CA PRO A 26 2.01 -19.28 -7.33
C PRO A 26 1.53 -18.39 -8.49
N GLN A 27 0.75 -17.35 -8.18
CA GLN A 27 0.19 -16.42 -9.17
C GLN A 27 1.02 -15.13 -9.34
N GLY A 28 2.01 -14.91 -8.48
CA GLY A 28 2.84 -13.71 -8.46
C GLY A 28 2.73 -12.94 -7.14
N ILE A 29 3.09 -11.66 -7.15
CA ILE A 29 3.02 -10.78 -5.99
C ILE A 29 1.95 -9.72 -6.25
N ALA A 30 1.03 -9.56 -5.30
CA ALA A 30 -0.02 -8.55 -5.32
C ALA A 30 0.14 -7.54 -4.18
N GLY A 31 -0.42 -6.34 -4.38
CA GLY A 31 -0.58 -5.35 -3.33
C GLY A 31 -1.93 -5.53 -2.62
N PHE A 32 -1.96 -5.27 -1.32
CA PHE A 32 -3.16 -5.33 -0.50
C PHE A 32 -3.25 -4.10 0.38
N ILE A 33 -4.45 -3.51 0.48
CA ILE A 33 -4.70 -2.40 1.39
C ILE A 33 -5.35 -2.92 2.66
N ALA A 34 -4.77 -2.54 3.81
CA ALA A 34 -5.39 -2.73 5.11
C ALA A 34 -5.32 -1.49 5.98
N LEU A 35 -6.44 -1.22 6.66
CA LEU A 35 -6.53 -0.17 7.64
C LEU A 35 -6.15 -0.68 9.03
N LYS A 36 -5.71 0.23 9.91
CA LYS A 36 -5.42 -0.07 11.30
C LYS A 36 -6.66 -0.67 11.97
N GLY A 37 -6.46 -1.76 12.72
CA GLY A 37 -7.54 -2.52 13.33
C GLY A 37 -8.13 -3.62 12.43
N ALA A 38 -7.67 -3.76 11.19
CA ALA A 38 -8.07 -4.88 10.33
C ALA A 38 -7.81 -6.23 11.03
N LYS A 39 -8.80 -7.12 10.98
CA LYS A 39 -8.71 -8.45 11.60
C LYS A 39 -7.50 -9.20 11.05
N GLY A 40 -6.64 -9.69 11.95
CA GLY A 40 -5.43 -10.42 11.59
C GLY A 40 -4.20 -9.56 11.32
N LEU A 41 -4.33 -8.23 11.27
CA LEU A 41 -3.19 -7.30 11.24
C LEU A 41 -2.80 -6.92 12.67
N LYS A 42 -1.58 -7.26 13.09
CA LYS A 42 -1.08 -6.93 14.43
C LYS A 42 0.29 -6.25 14.36
N THR A 43 0.45 -5.19 15.13
CA THR A 43 1.78 -4.62 15.40
C THR A 43 2.50 -5.51 16.42
N GLY A 44 3.70 -5.95 16.08
CA GLY A 44 4.58 -6.75 16.92
C GLY A 44 5.58 -5.88 17.67
N LYS A 45 6.77 -6.44 17.93
CA LYS A 45 7.82 -5.77 18.69
C LYS A 45 8.35 -4.54 17.92
N ARG A 46 8.72 -3.48 18.65
CA ARG A 46 9.50 -2.37 18.12
C ARG A 46 10.95 -2.80 17.91
N GLU A 47 11.48 -2.51 16.73
CA GLU A 47 12.88 -2.73 16.36
C GLU A 47 13.68 -1.44 16.68
N PRO A 48 14.65 -1.47 17.60
CA PRO A 48 15.48 -0.31 17.89
C PRO A 48 16.38 0.03 16.70
N ALA A 49 16.30 1.26 16.22
CA ALA A 49 17.17 1.78 15.16
C ALA A 49 18.29 2.67 15.73
N MET A 50 19.40 2.76 14.98
CA MET A 50 20.53 3.62 15.35
C MET A 50 20.12 5.10 15.42
N GLY A 51 19.37 5.59 14.41
CA GLY A 51 18.85 6.95 14.28
C GLY A 51 17.36 6.97 13.90
N LEU A 52 16.81 8.15 13.57
CA LEU A 52 15.38 8.36 13.25
C LEU A 52 14.41 7.77 14.29
N ARG A 53 14.81 7.74 15.56
CA ARG A 53 14.09 7.08 16.67
C ARG A 53 12.73 7.72 17.01
N GLY A 54 12.39 8.85 16.39
CA GLY A 54 11.07 9.48 16.51
C GLY A 54 9.97 8.71 15.77
N ILE A 55 10.33 7.85 14.81
CA ILE A 55 9.39 7.02 14.07
C ILE A 55 9.53 5.57 14.56
N PRO A 56 8.44 4.89 14.94
CA PRO A 56 8.52 3.52 15.41
C PRO A 56 8.75 2.58 14.22
N GLU A 57 9.92 1.97 14.17
CA GLU A 57 10.18 0.79 13.36
C GLU A 57 9.65 -0.44 14.09
N THR A 58 8.75 -1.20 13.49
CA THR A 58 8.14 -2.35 14.16
C THR A 58 7.97 -3.55 13.24
N GLN A 59 7.66 -4.68 13.87
CA GLN A 59 7.16 -5.85 13.17
C GLN A 59 5.68 -5.69 12.85
N ILE A 60 5.26 -6.15 11.67
CA ILE A 60 3.84 -6.34 11.34
C ILE A 60 3.58 -7.83 11.11
N ILE A 61 2.61 -8.34 11.87
CA ILE A 61 2.24 -9.74 11.93
C ILE A 61 0.89 -9.91 11.27
N PHE A 62 0.79 -10.91 10.39
CA PHE A 62 -0.40 -11.27 9.64
C PHE A 62 -0.87 -12.65 10.11
N LYS A 63 -1.97 -12.71 10.88
CA LYS A 63 -2.57 -13.98 11.39
C LYS A 63 -3.98 -14.13 10.85
N GLY A 64 -4.22 -15.11 9.98
CA GLY A 64 -5.53 -15.29 9.32
C GLY A 64 -5.92 -14.12 8.41
N PHE A 65 -4.90 -13.43 7.89
CA PHE A 65 -5.03 -12.23 7.07
C PHE A 65 -5.01 -12.66 5.61
N GLY A 66 -6.18 -12.94 5.03
CA GLY A 66 -6.27 -13.55 3.68
C GLY A 66 -7.56 -13.27 2.90
N ASN A 67 -8.65 -12.86 3.55
CA ASN A 67 -9.91 -12.55 2.84
C ASN A 67 -9.98 -11.10 2.36
N PHE A 68 -8.98 -10.66 1.59
CA PHE A 68 -9.04 -9.38 0.88
C PHE A 68 -9.83 -9.51 -0.42
N GLY A 69 -11.11 -9.85 -0.32
CA GLY A 69 -11.96 -9.98 -1.50
C GLY A 69 -11.99 -8.71 -2.36
N ARG A 70 -12.05 -7.53 -1.73
CA ARG A 70 -12.18 -6.22 -2.43
C ARG A 70 -11.00 -5.25 -2.24
N ASN A 71 -9.97 -5.59 -1.47
CA ASN A 71 -8.84 -4.68 -1.23
C ASN A 71 -7.51 -5.17 -1.83
N GLY A 72 -7.59 -6.15 -2.74
CA GLY A 72 -6.47 -6.50 -3.61
C GLY A 72 -6.26 -5.41 -4.64
N LEU A 73 -5.07 -4.82 -4.64
CA LEU A 73 -4.59 -3.96 -5.71
C LEU A 73 -3.92 -4.85 -6.76
N ASN A 74 -4.61 -5.01 -7.89
CA ASN A 74 -4.10 -5.74 -9.04
C ASN A 74 -3.82 -4.77 -10.18
N SER A 75 -2.68 -4.92 -10.85
CA SER A 75 -2.45 -4.23 -12.12
C SER A 75 -3.41 -4.78 -13.18
N PRO A 76 -3.85 -3.95 -14.15
CA PRO A 76 -4.56 -4.42 -15.34
C PRO A 76 -3.81 -5.53 -16.10
N GLU A 77 -2.49 -5.61 -15.94
CA GLU A 77 -1.60 -6.60 -16.58
C GLU A 77 -1.65 -8.01 -15.94
N GLY A 78 -2.56 -8.23 -14.98
CA GLY A 78 -2.74 -9.50 -14.27
C GLY A 78 -1.73 -9.72 -13.14
N LEU A 79 -1.96 -10.75 -12.31
CA LEU A 79 -1.19 -11.02 -11.09
C LEU A 79 0.31 -11.31 -11.34
N GLN A 80 0.64 -12.00 -12.44
CA GLN A 80 2.03 -12.37 -12.76
C GLN A 80 2.91 -11.14 -13.06
N ARG A 81 2.35 -10.11 -13.70
CA ARG A 81 3.02 -8.82 -13.96
C ARG A 81 2.55 -7.71 -13.02
N GLY A 82 1.70 -8.07 -12.05
CA GLY A 82 0.99 -7.16 -11.17
C GLY A 82 1.93 -6.27 -10.37
N PHE A 83 2.94 -6.88 -9.75
CA PHE A 83 3.95 -6.17 -8.99
C PHE A 83 4.73 -5.16 -9.84
N ALA A 84 5.17 -5.56 -11.04
CA ALA A 84 5.89 -4.67 -11.94
C ALA A 84 5.00 -3.48 -12.33
N GLY A 85 3.73 -3.73 -12.68
CA GLY A 85 2.75 -2.69 -12.96
C GLY A 85 2.53 -1.72 -11.80
N LEU A 86 2.40 -2.22 -10.57
CA LEU A 86 2.26 -1.39 -9.36
C LEU A 86 3.51 -0.55 -9.06
N MET A 87 4.68 -0.97 -9.54
CA MET A 87 5.95 -0.27 -9.36
C MET A 87 6.31 0.62 -10.56
N LYS A 88 5.49 0.66 -11.63
CA LYS A 88 5.76 1.54 -12.77
C LYS A 88 5.62 2.99 -12.31
N PRO A 89 6.65 3.83 -12.48
CA PRO A 89 6.49 5.25 -12.26
C PRO A 89 5.46 5.78 -13.25
N THR A 90 4.52 6.58 -12.78
CA THR A 90 3.69 7.39 -13.66
C THR A 90 4.61 8.40 -14.35
N ARG A 91 4.99 8.11 -15.60
CA ARG A 91 5.61 9.10 -16.47
C ARG A 91 4.50 9.95 -17.07
N PRO A 92 4.42 11.25 -16.76
CA PRO A 92 3.63 12.14 -17.60
C PRO A 92 4.36 12.22 -18.95
N GLU A 93 3.82 11.59 -19.99
CA GLU A 93 4.36 11.63 -21.35
C GLU A 93 4.27 13.05 -21.96
N SER A 94 3.53 13.98 -21.34
CA SER A 94 3.61 15.40 -21.69
C SER A 94 3.34 16.33 -20.51
N ARG A 95 4.08 17.45 -20.45
CA ARG A 95 3.93 18.54 -19.47
C ARG A 95 2.59 19.28 -19.61
N ALA A 96 1.77 18.97 -20.62
CA ALA A 96 0.56 19.68 -20.97
C ALA A 96 -0.69 19.20 -20.20
N GLU A 97 -0.67 18.04 -19.56
CA GLU A 97 -1.83 17.53 -18.80
C GLU A 97 -1.77 17.85 -17.29
N LEU A 98 -0.57 18.11 -16.74
CA LEU A 98 -0.41 18.37 -15.30
C LEU A 98 -1.02 19.72 -14.86
N TRP A 99 -1.08 20.71 -15.75
CA TRP A 99 -1.60 22.06 -15.43
C TRP A 99 -3.11 22.21 -15.69
N ARG A 100 -3.79 21.19 -16.22
CA ARG A 100 -5.25 21.26 -16.47
C ARG A 100 -6.08 21.26 -15.18
N TRP A 101 -5.47 20.91 -14.03
CA TRP A 101 -6.09 20.98 -12.70
C TRP A 101 -5.84 22.31 -11.96
N GLU A 102 -4.97 23.20 -12.47
CA GLU A 102 -4.67 24.49 -11.84
C GLU A 102 -5.35 25.69 -12.54
N LEU A 103 -6.13 25.47 -13.61
CA LEU A 103 -6.73 26.54 -14.43
C LEU A 103 -8.22 26.33 -14.72
N LEU A 104 -9.03 26.04 -13.70
CA LEU A 104 -10.47 26.37 -13.75
C LEU A 104 -10.71 27.64 -12.95
N PRO A 105 -10.99 28.79 -13.59
CA PRO A 105 -11.45 29.98 -12.90
C PRO A 105 -12.97 29.94 -12.72
N GLU A 106 -13.42 30.60 -11.65
CA GLU A 106 -14.81 31.02 -11.33
C GLU A 106 -15.79 29.86 -10.98
N HIS A 107 -16.49 29.81 -9.84
CA HIS A 107 -17.26 30.84 -9.14
C HIS A 107 -17.38 30.43 -7.65
N MET A 108 -17.12 31.30 -6.67
CA MET A 108 -18.06 32.29 -6.11
C MET A 108 -19.35 31.70 -5.50
N ASN A 109 -19.53 31.99 -4.21
CA ASN A 109 -20.72 31.96 -3.36
C ASN A 109 -21.29 30.61 -2.89
N LEU A 110 -21.20 30.36 -1.57
CA LEU A 110 -22.34 30.39 -0.66
C LEU A 110 -21.83 30.47 0.80
N LEU A 111 -22.11 31.62 1.43
CA LEU A 111 -21.95 32.04 2.84
C LEU A 111 -20.54 32.22 3.40
#